data_AF-A0A9E3RL15-F1
#
_entry.id   AF-A0A9E3RL15-F1
#
_cell.length_a   1.000
_cell.length_b   1.000
_cell.length_c   1.000
_cell.angle_alpha   90.00
_cell.angle_beta   90.00
_cell.angle_gamma   90.00
#
_symmetry.space_group_name_H-M   'P 1'
#
loop_
_entity.id
_entity.type
_entity.pdbx_description
1 polymer ?
#
loop_
_entity_poly.entity_id
_entity_poly.type
_entity_poly.pdbx_seq_one_letter_code
_entity_poly.pdbx_strand_id
1 'polypeptide(L)'
;MALLRIEKVVLALTPSERELVDDDVRTQSRKELITLWDIVCTAVNAGIHLEEQKEDVFSKCYSRPYTDKEDYLLRNEYRLLLNRIYDLLTVQSYTEELKRNQGKREIALLRTLLAKKLWQEFDAVAEKACTHAIDIYDYTTALDIIEMQFLSVNYRGSISHERMLDTIALIQKRADVLRLFYVSEAERMQSYCVAAEHTVEASGYDYKRTPRILDADIHAQTNALIEYFRHKAIAVQYRGEGRLEAAQKAVDYVLQIPDDNITLRREKIIAFSTYGTLLMNVASDHKAAAEANLAAIEFMKKFNLPAIDMLVLFNYCSSLMKLRDYPTALHVIEEHYERVVNDARVGFRFMVLKAFAHIFLDDWKSASKTLPQQINRAPENEYHYAWFILSIIAHMRGDTEDALREIVNFAKRFSRRNLEILQPHEHEIVNAYRAFYQGILANEPKKRAKFFNSTIKHIQTSLTSGLHKADYMPILWLHDQLKKEGIVIP
;
A
#
# COMPACT_ATOMS: atom_id res chain seq x y z
N MET A 1 -8.70 -32.70 -6.32
CA MET A 1 -7.79 -32.66 -7.48
C MET A 1 -7.55 -31.21 -7.87
N ALA A 2 -6.47 -30.89 -8.59
CA ALA A 2 -6.22 -29.51 -9.01
C ALA A 2 -7.07 -29.17 -10.24
N LEU A 3 -7.75 -28.03 -10.23
CA LEU A 3 -8.48 -27.51 -11.40
C LEU A 3 -7.55 -27.40 -12.62
N LEU A 4 -8.08 -27.74 -13.80
CA LEU A 4 -7.45 -27.44 -15.07
C LEU A 4 -7.26 -25.93 -15.22
N ARG A 5 -6.24 -25.53 -15.97
CA ARG A 5 -5.92 -24.10 -16.16
C ARG A 5 -7.09 -23.33 -16.78
N ILE A 6 -7.82 -23.94 -17.72
CA ILE A 6 -8.98 -23.33 -18.35
C ILE A 6 -10.11 -23.06 -17.34
N GLU A 7 -10.37 -24.00 -16.42
CA GLU A 7 -11.38 -23.84 -15.36
C GLU A 7 -11.02 -22.70 -14.42
N LYS A 8 -9.75 -22.61 -14.01
CA LYS A 8 -9.26 -21.52 -13.15
C LYS A 8 -9.44 -20.16 -13.82
N VAL A 9 -9.14 -20.06 -15.12
CA VAL A 9 -9.23 -18.80 -15.86
C VAL A 9 -10.70 -18.40 -16.03
N VAL A 10 -11.58 -19.31 -16.45
CA VAL A 10 -13.02 -19.02 -16.62
C VAL A 10 -13.69 -18.66 -15.30
N LEU A 11 -13.30 -19.32 -14.20
CA LEU A 11 -13.78 -18.99 -12.86
C LEU A 11 -13.40 -17.55 -12.46
N ALA A 12 -12.22 -17.07 -12.87
CA ALA A 12 -11.73 -15.73 -12.56
C ALA A 12 -12.34 -14.62 -13.44
N LEU A 13 -12.97 -14.97 -14.57
CA LEU A 13 -13.62 -13.99 -15.45
C LEU A 13 -14.85 -13.37 -14.80
N THR A 14 -14.96 -12.05 -14.92
CA THR A 14 -16.20 -11.31 -14.62
C THR A 14 -17.32 -11.67 -15.61
N PRO A 15 -18.60 -11.41 -15.26
CA PRO A 15 -19.72 -11.66 -16.18
C PRO A 15 -19.54 -10.98 -17.55
N SER A 16 -19.11 -9.72 -17.57
CA SER A 16 -18.85 -8.98 -18.81
C SER A 16 -17.72 -9.58 -19.64
N GLU A 17 -16.67 -10.11 -19.01
CA GLU A 17 -15.58 -10.77 -19.74
C GLU A 17 -16.03 -12.12 -20.31
N ARG A 18 -16.92 -12.84 -19.61
CA ARG A 18 -17.50 -14.09 -20.13
C ARG A 18 -18.39 -13.83 -21.35
N GLU A 19 -19.19 -12.77 -21.34
CA GLU A 19 -19.99 -12.35 -22.50
C GLU A 19 -19.10 -12.01 -23.71
N LEU A 20 -18.03 -11.25 -23.49
CA LEU A 20 -17.06 -10.93 -24.55
C LEU A 20 -16.38 -12.18 -25.15
N VAL A 21 -16.02 -13.16 -24.31
CA VAL A 21 -15.47 -14.43 -24.79
C VAL A 21 -16.51 -15.23 -25.56
N ASP A 22 -17.77 -15.27 -25.10
CA ASP A 22 -18.85 -15.97 -25.76
C ASP A 22 -19.11 -15.43 -27.17
N ASP A 23 -19.27 -14.10 -27.30
CA ASP A 23 -19.46 -13.41 -28.58
C ASP A 23 -18.32 -13.71 -29.56
N ASP A 24 -17.08 -13.64 -29.07
CA ASP A 24 -15.90 -13.82 -29.89
C ASP A 24 -15.70 -15.28 -30.35
N VAL A 25 -15.88 -16.25 -29.45
CA VAL A 25 -15.79 -17.69 -29.77
C VAL A 25 -16.87 -18.06 -30.79
N ARG A 26 -18.08 -17.50 -30.67
CA ARG A 26 -19.17 -17.73 -31.64
C ARG A 26 -18.89 -17.10 -33.01
N THR A 27 -18.20 -15.96 -33.05
CA THR A 27 -17.84 -15.28 -34.31
C THR A 27 -16.81 -16.07 -35.13
N GLN A 28 -15.93 -16.83 -34.48
CA GLN A 28 -14.87 -17.62 -35.12
C GLN A 28 -15.36 -18.84 -35.94
N SER A 29 -16.65 -19.19 -35.86
CA SER A 29 -17.28 -20.29 -36.62
C SER A 29 -16.66 -21.69 -36.42
N ARG A 30 -15.82 -21.91 -35.40
CA ARG A 30 -15.26 -23.23 -35.05
C ARG A 30 -16.14 -23.94 -34.03
N LYS A 31 -16.87 -24.95 -34.49
CA LYS A 31 -17.89 -25.66 -33.71
C LYS A 31 -17.33 -26.30 -32.44
N GLU A 32 -16.13 -26.85 -32.50
CA GLU A 32 -15.46 -27.52 -31.38
C GLU A 32 -15.16 -26.54 -30.23
N LEU A 33 -14.71 -25.32 -30.54
CA LEU A 33 -14.41 -24.31 -29.52
C LEU A 33 -15.68 -23.76 -28.87
N ILE A 34 -16.75 -23.55 -29.64
CA ILE A 34 -18.06 -23.15 -29.12
C ILE A 34 -18.58 -24.22 -28.15
N THR A 35 -18.51 -25.49 -28.58
CA THR A 35 -18.98 -26.62 -27.78
C THR A 35 -18.15 -26.75 -26.50
N LEU A 36 -16.82 -26.61 -26.61
CA LEU A 36 -15.93 -26.66 -25.45
C LEU A 36 -16.16 -25.51 -24.49
N TRP A 37 -16.41 -24.29 -24.99
CA TRP A 37 -16.73 -23.12 -24.18
C TRP A 37 -18.01 -23.35 -23.36
N ASP A 38 -19.10 -23.78 -24.01
CA ASP A 38 -20.37 -24.07 -23.34
C ASP A 38 -20.20 -25.13 -22.23
N ILE A 39 -19.42 -26.19 -22.52
CA ILE A 39 -19.09 -27.24 -21.55
C ILE A 39 -18.29 -26.68 -20.37
N VAL A 40 -17.24 -25.90 -20.61
CA VAL A 40 -16.39 -25.32 -19.56
C VAL A 40 -17.22 -24.38 -18.67
N CYS A 41 -18.04 -23.50 -19.26
CA CYS A 41 -18.90 -22.60 -18.50
C CYS A 41 -19.90 -23.36 -17.63
N THR A 42 -20.52 -24.40 -18.17
CA THR A 42 -21.45 -25.25 -17.43
C THR A 42 -20.75 -25.95 -16.27
N ALA A 43 -19.57 -26.54 -16.52
CA ALA A 43 -18.79 -27.24 -15.51
C ALA A 43 -18.35 -26.31 -14.37
N VAL A 44 -17.82 -25.12 -14.71
CA VAL A 44 -17.40 -24.11 -13.73
C VAL A 44 -18.59 -23.64 -12.87
N ASN A 45 -19.74 -23.37 -13.49
CA ASN A 45 -20.94 -22.92 -12.76
C ASN A 45 -21.52 -24.02 -11.85
N ALA A 46 -21.39 -25.29 -12.25
CA ALA A 46 -21.86 -26.45 -11.49
C ALA A 46 -20.84 -26.99 -10.47
N GLY A 47 -19.62 -26.45 -10.44
CA GLY A 47 -18.53 -26.97 -9.59
C GLY A 47 -18.03 -28.35 -10.01
N ILE A 48 -18.19 -28.71 -11.29
CA ILE A 48 -17.80 -29.99 -11.87
C ILE A 48 -16.38 -29.90 -12.43
N HIS A 49 -15.57 -30.94 -12.19
CA HIS A 49 -14.21 -31.04 -12.72
C HIS A 49 -14.21 -31.69 -14.12
N LEU A 50 -13.74 -30.96 -15.13
CA LEU A 50 -13.73 -31.41 -16.52
C LEU A 50 -12.89 -32.68 -16.75
N GLU A 51 -11.84 -32.88 -15.95
CA GLU A 51 -11.00 -34.09 -16.04
C GLU A 51 -11.78 -35.37 -15.71
N GLU A 52 -12.76 -35.28 -14.81
CA GLU A 52 -13.63 -36.39 -14.42
C GLU A 52 -14.66 -36.73 -15.52
N GLN A 53 -14.90 -35.80 -16.44
CA GLN A 53 -15.83 -35.96 -17.57
C GLN A 53 -15.11 -35.98 -18.92
N LYS A 54 -13.79 -36.18 -18.95
CA LYS A 54 -12.96 -36.04 -20.17
C LYS A 54 -13.48 -36.81 -21.38
N GLU A 55 -14.04 -38.01 -21.16
CA GLU A 55 -14.58 -38.86 -22.23
C GLU A 55 -15.86 -38.27 -22.82
N ASP A 56 -16.74 -37.72 -21.97
CA ASP A 56 -17.96 -37.03 -22.37
C ASP A 56 -17.65 -35.69 -23.07
N VAL A 57 -16.68 -34.92 -22.54
CA VAL A 57 -16.20 -33.69 -23.19
C VAL A 57 -15.66 -33.99 -24.59
N PHE A 58 -14.83 -35.03 -24.73
CA PHE A 58 -14.28 -35.43 -26.02
C PHE A 58 -15.37 -35.85 -27.00
N SER A 59 -16.33 -36.68 -26.55
CA SER A 59 -17.45 -37.15 -27.38
C SER A 59 -18.31 -35.99 -27.87
N LYS A 60 -18.60 -35.01 -27.01
CA LYS A 60 -19.37 -33.82 -27.39
C LYS A 60 -18.65 -32.92 -28.39
N CYS A 61 -17.34 -32.70 -28.22
CA CYS A 61 -16.56 -31.89 -29.14
C CYS A 61 -16.34 -32.56 -30.51
N TYR A 62 -16.08 -33.88 -30.55
CA TYR A 62 -15.65 -34.57 -31.77
C TYR A 62 -16.64 -35.58 -32.36
N SER A 63 -17.79 -35.80 -31.70
CA SER A 63 -18.83 -36.76 -32.13
C SER A 63 -18.32 -38.20 -32.31
N ARG A 64 -17.34 -38.63 -31.49
CA ARG A 64 -16.74 -39.97 -31.51
C ARG A 64 -16.17 -40.35 -30.14
N PRO A 65 -16.02 -41.65 -29.81
CA PRO A 65 -15.56 -42.08 -28.49
C PRO A 65 -14.11 -41.65 -28.23
N TYR A 66 -13.81 -41.36 -26.96
CA TYR A 66 -12.48 -41.04 -26.51
C TYR A 66 -11.53 -42.24 -26.63
N THR A 67 -10.26 -41.96 -26.96
CA THR A 67 -9.16 -42.91 -26.82
C THR A 67 -7.94 -42.19 -26.27
N ASP A 68 -7.12 -42.88 -25.46
CA ASP A 68 -5.91 -42.29 -24.86
C ASP A 68 -4.93 -41.76 -25.92
N LYS A 69 -4.93 -42.34 -27.13
CA LYS A 69 -4.10 -41.89 -28.25
C LYS A 69 -4.51 -40.54 -28.82
N GLU A 70 -5.77 -40.15 -28.63
CA GLU A 70 -6.35 -38.91 -29.18
C GLU A 70 -6.52 -37.81 -28.12
N ASP A 71 -6.09 -38.07 -26.89
CA ASP A 71 -6.13 -37.11 -25.77
C ASP A 71 -5.45 -35.77 -26.09
N TYR A 72 -4.44 -35.79 -26.97
CA TYR A 72 -3.76 -34.59 -27.46
C TYR A 72 -4.69 -33.62 -28.20
N LEU A 73 -5.77 -34.11 -28.81
CA LEU A 73 -6.76 -33.27 -29.51
C LEU A 73 -7.52 -32.41 -28.50
N LEU A 74 -8.04 -33.02 -27.43
CA LEU A 74 -8.75 -32.28 -26.38
C LEU A 74 -7.84 -31.30 -25.64
N ARG A 75 -6.60 -31.71 -25.32
CA ARG A 75 -5.57 -30.80 -24.78
C ARG A 75 -5.30 -29.62 -25.71
N ASN A 76 -5.28 -29.85 -27.02
CA ASN A 76 -5.09 -28.79 -28.00
C ASN A 76 -6.30 -27.84 -28.06
N GLU A 77 -7.55 -28.32 -27.97
CA GLU A 77 -8.71 -27.43 -27.92
C GLU A 77 -8.75 -26.61 -26.63
N TYR A 78 -8.43 -27.21 -25.48
CA TYR A 78 -8.28 -26.44 -24.24
C TYR A 78 -7.25 -25.33 -24.38
N ARG A 79 -6.10 -25.61 -25.03
CA ARG A 79 -5.06 -24.62 -25.30
C ARG A 79 -5.54 -23.52 -26.25
N LEU A 80 -6.28 -23.88 -27.30
CA LEU A 80 -6.80 -22.92 -28.28
C LEU A 80 -7.84 -22.00 -27.65
N LEU A 81 -8.79 -22.56 -26.89
CA LEU A 81 -9.77 -21.78 -26.14
C LEU A 81 -9.07 -20.85 -25.14
N LEU A 82 -8.09 -21.37 -24.40
CA LEU A 82 -7.32 -20.60 -23.42
C LEU A 82 -6.55 -19.44 -24.08
N ASN A 83 -5.87 -19.70 -25.19
CA ASN A 83 -5.17 -18.66 -25.95
C ASN A 83 -6.13 -17.58 -26.40
N ARG A 84 -7.34 -17.97 -26.83
CA ARG A 84 -8.33 -17.00 -27.29
C ARG A 84 -8.82 -16.10 -26.16
N ILE A 85 -9.10 -16.68 -24.99
CA ILE A 85 -9.41 -15.91 -23.78
C ILE A 85 -8.27 -14.94 -23.45
N TYR A 86 -7.01 -15.39 -23.51
CA TYR A 86 -5.86 -14.52 -23.25
C TYR A 86 -5.71 -13.39 -24.26
N ASP A 87 -5.93 -13.64 -25.54
CA ASP A 87 -5.87 -12.60 -26.58
C ASP A 87 -6.91 -11.50 -26.31
N LEU A 88 -8.15 -11.88 -26.00
CA LEU A 88 -9.23 -10.95 -25.68
C LEU A 88 -8.95 -10.12 -24.43
N LEU A 89 -8.54 -10.79 -23.34
CA LEU A 89 -8.17 -10.10 -22.10
C LEU A 89 -6.99 -9.14 -22.33
N THR A 90 -6.04 -9.52 -23.19
CA THR A 90 -4.90 -8.67 -23.55
C THR A 90 -5.37 -7.43 -24.33
N VAL A 91 -6.23 -7.60 -25.34
CA VAL A 91 -6.79 -6.48 -26.12
C VAL A 91 -7.61 -5.54 -25.24
N GLN A 92 -8.44 -6.09 -24.35
CA GLN A 92 -9.25 -5.30 -23.42
C GLN A 92 -8.35 -4.53 -22.45
N SER A 93 -7.39 -5.21 -21.81
CA SER A 93 -6.42 -4.59 -20.90
C SER A 93 -5.62 -3.49 -21.58
N TYR A 94 -5.13 -3.75 -22.79
CA TYR A 94 -4.38 -2.76 -23.58
C TYR A 94 -5.26 -1.56 -23.96
N THR A 95 -6.51 -1.80 -24.38
CA THR A 95 -7.46 -0.73 -24.71
C THR A 95 -7.76 0.15 -23.51
N GLU A 96 -8.00 -0.44 -22.34
CA GLU A 96 -8.20 0.29 -21.09
C GLU A 96 -6.95 1.06 -20.67
N GLU A 97 -5.77 0.49 -20.87
CA GLU A 97 -4.50 1.16 -20.62
C GLU A 97 -4.32 2.39 -21.51
N LEU A 98 -4.62 2.30 -22.82
CA LEU A 98 -4.53 3.44 -23.74
C LEU A 98 -5.56 4.55 -23.45
N LYS A 99 -6.74 4.19 -22.92
CA LYS A 99 -7.73 5.18 -22.48
C LYS A 99 -7.25 5.99 -21.28
N ARG A 100 -6.51 5.35 -20.38
CA ARG A 100 -6.04 5.96 -19.13
C ARG A 100 -4.72 6.69 -19.33
N ASN A 101 -3.79 6.12 -20.09
CA ASN A 101 -2.44 6.64 -20.26
C ASN A 101 -2.27 7.31 -21.63
N GLN A 102 -2.31 8.65 -21.63
CA GLN A 102 -2.15 9.46 -22.83
C GLN A 102 -0.79 9.22 -23.52
N GLY A 103 0.32 9.14 -22.77
CA GLY A 103 1.64 8.90 -23.34
C GLY A 103 1.72 7.56 -24.10
N LYS A 104 1.16 6.48 -23.55
CA LYS A 104 1.08 5.18 -24.25
C LYS A 104 0.23 5.26 -25.52
N ARG A 105 -0.89 6.00 -25.49
CA ARG A 105 -1.73 6.24 -26.67
C ARG A 105 -0.97 7.02 -27.74
N GLU A 106 -0.24 8.06 -27.36
CA GLU A 106 0.58 8.86 -28.26
C GLU A 106 1.69 8.02 -28.90
N ILE A 107 2.38 7.18 -28.12
CA ILE A 107 3.38 6.24 -28.66
C ILE A 107 2.74 5.29 -29.68
N ALA A 108 1.61 4.67 -29.37
CA ALA A 108 0.93 3.74 -30.27
C ALA A 108 0.50 4.42 -31.59
N LEU A 109 -0.02 5.64 -31.50
CA LEU A 109 -0.39 6.45 -32.67
C LEU A 109 0.86 6.80 -33.50
N LEU A 110 1.90 7.33 -32.88
CA LEU A 110 3.13 7.75 -33.56
C LEU A 110 3.83 6.57 -34.25
N ARG A 111 3.87 5.39 -33.62
CA ARG A 111 4.37 4.15 -34.25
C ARG A 111 3.57 3.81 -35.50
N THR A 112 2.24 3.96 -35.46
CA THR A 112 1.37 3.68 -36.59
C THR A 112 1.58 4.68 -37.73
N LEU A 113 1.66 5.98 -37.42
CA LEU A 113 1.93 7.03 -38.39
C LEU A 113 3.30 6.85 -39.06
N LEU A 114 4.33 6.55 -38.27
CA LEU A 114 5.69 6.26 -38.73
C LEU A 114 5.72 5.04 -39.67
N ALA A 115 5.09 3.92 -39.27
CA ALA A 115 5.03 2.71 -40.09
C ALA A 115 4.29 2.93 -41.42
N LYS A 116 3.26 3.77 -41.42
CA LYS A 116 2.50 4.16 -42.62
C LYS A 116 3.15 5.30 -43.42
N LYS A 117 4.26 5.87 -42.94
CA LYS A 117 4.97 7.00 -43.55
C LYS A 117 4.11 8.27 -43.69
N LEU A 118 3.20 8.49 -42.74
CA LEU A 118 2.33 9.68 -42.68
C LEU A 118 3.09 10.82 -41.96
N TRP A 119 4.01 11.44 -42.70
CA TRP A 119 5.03 12.35 -42.16
C TRP A 119 4.49 13.63 -41.54
N GLN A 120 3.51 14.25 -42.19
CA GLN A 120 2.97 15.53 -41.75
C GLN A 120 2.18 15.37 -40.45
N GLU A 121 1.36 14.34 -40.37
CA GLU A 121 0.59 13.98 -39.18
C GLU A 121 1.51 13.54 -38.05
N PHE A 122 2.58 12.79 -38.37
CA PHE A 122 3.57 12.37 -37.39
C PHE A 122 4.23 13.58 -36.72
N ASP A 123 4.75 14.55 -37.48
CA ASP A 123 5.45 15.70 -36.90
C ASP A 123 4.53 16.56 -36.03
N ALA A 124 3.30 16.81 -36.51
CA ALA A 124 2.31 17.61 -35.80
C ALA A 124 1.93 17.04 -34.43
N VAL A 125 2.01 15.71 -34.28
CA VAL A 125 1.75 15.02 -33.01
C VAL A 125 3.02 14.88 -32.18
N ALA A 126 4.15 14.48 -32.79
CA ALA A 126 5.37 14.11 -32.09
C ALA A 126 5.96 15.25 -31.25
N GLU A 127 6.00 16.46 -31.79
CA GLU A 127 6.56 17.60 -31.07
C GLU A 127 5.74 17.94 -29.82
N LYS A 128 4.42 18.02 -29.97
CA LYS A 128 3.49 18.33 -28.88
C LYS A 128 3.50 17.25 -27.80
N ALA A 129 3.45 15.98 -28.21
CA ALA A 129 3.49 14.83 -27.31
C ALA A 129 4.82 14.76 -26.54
N CYS A 130 5.95 15.01 -27.21
CA CYS A 130 7.26 15.04 -26.56
C CYS A 130 7.37 16.14 -25.51
N THR A 131 6.96 17.37 -25.84
CA THR A 131 6.99 18.50 -24.90
C THR A 131 6.08 18.23 -23.71
N HIS A 132 4.85 17.77 -23.96
CA HIS A 132 3.93 17.39 -22.88
C HIS A 132 4.51 16.31 -21.96
N ALA A 133 5.10 15.26 -22.53
CA ALA A 133 5.73 14.19 -21.76
C ALA A 133 6.87 14.71 -20.87
N ILE A 134 7.69 15.65 -21.35
CA ILE A 134 8.75 16.29 -20.55
C ILE A 134 8.14 17.14 -19.42
N ASP A 135 7.12 17.94 -19.71
CA ASP A 135 6.47 18.84 -18.75
C ASP A 135 5.81 18.08 -17.58
N ILE A 136 5.27 16.89 -17.86
CA ILE A 136 4.69 16.01 -16.82
C ILE A 136 5.71 15.03 -16.22
N TYR A 137 6.99 15.16 -16.58
CA TYR A 137 8.09 14.28 -16.13
C TYR A 137 7.93 12.79 -16.52
N ASP A 138 7.23 12.49 -17.61
CA ASP A 138 7.20 11.16 -18.24
C ASP A 138 8.37 11.02 -19.24
N TYR A 139 9.58 10.95 -18.69
CA TYR A 139 10.79 10.90 -19.50
C TYR A 139 10.91 9.63 -20.35
N THR A 140 10.32 8.50 -19.93
CA THR A 140 10.31 7.28 -20.74
C THR A 140 9.53 7.50 -22.03
N THR A 141 8.33 8.08 -21.94
CA THR A 141 7.53 8.44 -23.13
C THR A 141 8.26 9.47 -23.99
N ALA A 142 8.85 10.50 -23.39
CA ALA A 142 9.60 11.51 -24.14
C ALA A 142 10.77 10.90 -24.94
N LEU A 143 11.54 9.98 -24.35
CA LEU A 143 12.66 9.30 -25.00
C LEU A 143 12.23 8.38 -26.15
N ASP A 144 11.10 7.69 -26.00
CA ASP A 144 10.51 6.87 -27.06
C ASP A 144 10.05 7.74 -28.24
N ILE A 145 9.45 8.90 -27.96
CA ILE A 145 9.04 9.84 -29.01
C ILE A 145 10.24 10.42 -29.74
N ILE A 146 11.28 10.84 -29.02
CA ILE A 146 12.51 11.37 -29.64
C ILE A 146 13.17 10.30 -30.51
N GLU A 147 13.16 9.03 -30.10
CA GLU A 147 13.66 7.93 -30.94
C GLU A 147 12.87 7.80 -32.24
N MET A 148 11.54 7.87 -32.17
CA MET A 148 10.70 7.83 -33.37
C MET A 148 10.94 9.04 -34.28
N GLN A 149 11.16 10.23 -33.70
CA GLN A 149 11.54 11.43 -34.46
C GLN A 149 12.86 11.21 -35.19
N PHE A 150 13.88 10.67 -34.51
CA PHE A 150 15.15 10.31 -35.12
C PHE A 150 15.00 9.30 -36.27
N LEU A 151 14.21 8.25 -36.07
CA LEU A 151 13.91 7.28 -37.14
C LEU A 151 13.19 7.94 -38.32
N SER A 152 12.24 8.84 -38.06
CA SER A 152 11.50 9.55 -39.11
C SER A 152 12.42 10.39 -40.00
N VAL A 153 13.40 11.10 -39.42
CA VAL A 153 14.38 11.90 -40.18
C VAL A 153 15.21 11.01 -41.10
N ASN A 154 15.61 9.83 -40.62
CA ASN A 154 16.37 8.85 -41.41
C ASN A 154 15.55 8.18 -42.52
N TYR A 155 14.24 8.04 -42.36
CA TYR A 155 13.37 7.40 -43.37
C TYR A 155 12.89 8.34 -44.49
N ARG A 156 13.05 9.66 -44.35
CA ARG A 156 12.51 10.67 -45.29
C ARG A 156 13.39 10.98 -46.50
N GLY A 157 14.42 10.18 -46.78
CA GLY A 157 15.18 10.21 -48.05
C GLY A 157 16.70 10.36 -47.88
N SER A 158 17.37 10.93 -48.88
CA SER A 158 18.83 11.09 -48.91
C SER A 158 19.38 12.00 -47.81
N ILE A 159 20.64 11.76 -47.44
CA ILE A 159 21.39 12.55 -46.46
C ILE A 159 21.60 13.97 -47.00
N SER A 160 21.32 14.99 -46.16
CA SER A 160 21.53 16.41 -46.47
C SER A 160 22.07 17.14 -45.23
N HIS A 161 22.74 18.28 -45.41
CA HIS A 161 23.27 19.06 -44.29
C HIS A 161 22.20 19.46 -43.26
N GLU A 162 21.06 19.98 -43.71
CA GLU A 162 19.93 20.37 -42.84
C GLU A 162 19.43 19.20 -41.99
N ARG A 163 19.17 18.04 -42.60
CA ARG A 163 18.78 16.81 -41.87
C ARG A 163 19.82 16.34 -40.85
N MET A 164 21.11 16.53 -41.12
CA MET A 164 22.15 16.19 -40.16
C MET A 164 22.15 17.16 -38.98
N LEU A 165 21.84 18.45 -39.19
CA LEU A 165 21.62 19.40 -38.11
C LEU A 165 20.39 19.04 -37.27
N ASP A 166 19.28 18.67 -37.90
CA ASP A 166 18.07 18.20 -37.20
C ASP A 166 18.38 16.95 -36.36
N THR A 167 19.15 16.02 -36.92
CA THR A 167 19.60 14.81 -36.24
C THR A 167 20.46 15.15 -35.02
N ILE A 168 21.40 16.08 -35.14
CA ILE A 168 22.24 16.54 -34.02
C ILE A 168 21.36 17.18 -32.93
N ALA A 169 20.38 18.01 -33.31
CA ALA A 169 19.46 18.63 -32.36
C ALA A 169 18.62 17.59 -31.59
N LEU A 170 18.13 16.55 -32.27
CA LEU A 170 17.41 15.44 -31.63
C LEU A 170 18.32 14.64 -30.67
N ILE A 171 19.57 14.38 -31.05
CA ILE A 171 20.54 13.69 -30.18
C ILE A 171 20.81 14.52 -28.93
N GLN A 172 21.01 15.84 -29.07
CA GLN A 172 21.20 16.73 -27.93
C GLN A 172 19.98 16.75 -27.00
N LYS A 173 18.77 16.89 -27.57
CA LYS A 173 17.51 16.83 -26.82
C LYS A 173 17.38 15.49 -26.08
N ARG A 174 17.69 14.37 -26.73
CA ARG A 174 17.70 13.03 -26.10
C ARG A 174 18.68 12.97 -24.93
N ALA A 175 19.89 13.50 -25.10
CA ALA A 175 20.90 13.53 -24.04
C ALA A 175 20.44 14.34 -22.82
N ASP A 176 19.79 15.48 -23.03
CA ASP A 176 19.27 16.31 -21.94
C ASP A 176 18.12 15.62 -21.19
N VAL A 177 17.19 14.98 -21.90
CA VAL A 177 16.12 14.18 -21.28
C VAL A 177 16.69 12.96 -20.54
N LEU A 178 17.70 12.28 -21.09
CA LEU A 178 18.36 11.15 -20.43
C LEU A 178 19.01 11.56 -19.11
N ARG A 179 19.64 12.74 -19.05
CA ARG A 179 20.21 13.28 -17.80
C ARG A 179 19.13 13.51 -16.75
N LEU A 180 18.04 14.17 -17.12
CA LEU A 180 16.89 14.40 -16.22
C LEU A 180 16.29 13.08 -15.72
N PHE A 181 16.11 12.11 -16.62
CA PHE A 181 15.60 10.79 -16.28
C PHE A 181 16.52 10.09 -15.28
N TYR A 182 17.83 10.04 -15.57
CA TYR A 182 18.81 9.39 -14.72
C TYR A 182 18.87 10.01 -13.32
N VAL A 183 18.94 11.34 -13.21
CA VAL A 183 18.97 12.03 -11.90
C VAL A 183 17.68 11.75 -11.13
N SER A 184 16.52 11.86 -11.78
CA SER A 184 15.23 11.63 -11.12
C SER A 184 15.13 10.20 -10.59
N GLU A 185 15.56 9.21 -11.37
CA GLU A 185 15.56 7.80 -10.97
C GLU A 185 16.59 7.48 -9.88
N ALA A 186 17.78 8.06 -9.96
CA ALA A 186 18.81 7.87 -8.93
C ALA A 186 18.35 8.43 -7.57
N GLU A 187 17.77 9.63 -7.53
CA GLU A 187 17.22 10.20 -6.30
C GLU A 187 16.00 9.41 -5.80
N ARG A 188 15.15 8.89 -6.71
CA ARG A 188 14.04 8.00 -6.36
C ARG A 188 14.55 6.74 -5.67
N MET A 189 15.52 6.06 -6.27
CA MET A 189 16.14 4.86 -5.70
C MET A 189 16.83 5.16 -4.38
N GLN A 190 17.51 6.30 -4.26
CA GLN A 190 18.10 6.74 -2.99
C GLN A 190 17.03 6.89 -1.91
N SER A 191 15.87 7.48 -2.22
CA SER A 191 14.78 7.64 -1.25
C SER A 191 14.24 6.30 -0.76
N TYR A 192 14.13 5.29 -1.64
CA TYR A 192 13.71 3.94 -1.26
C TYR A 192 14.78 3.20 -0.46
N CYS A 193 16.06 3.39 -0.82
CA CYS A 193 17.19 2.85 -0.08
C CYS A 193 17.17 3.37 1.37
N VAL A 194 17.07 4.69 1.58
CA VAL A 194 17.03 5.28 2.93
C VAL A 194 15.81 4.81 3.73
N ALA A 195 14.65 4.62 3.08
CA ALA A 195 13.47 4.07 3.75
C ALA A 195 13.67 2.61 4.21
N ALA A 196 14.36 1.79 3.42
CA ALA A 196 14.72 0.43 3.80
C ALA A 196 15.77 0.43 4.94
N GLU A 197 16.80 1.26 4.83
CA GLU A 197 17.82 1.45 5.87
C GLU A 197 17.20 1.88 7.20
N HIS A 198 16.21 2.78 7.17
CA HIS A 198 15.46 3.15 8.37
C HIS A 198 14.84 1.92 9.05
N THR A 199 14.23 1.01 8.30
CA THR A 199 13.61 -0.20 8.88
C THR A 199 14.65 -1.12 9.52
N VAL A 200 15.82 -1.26 8.90
CA VAL A 200 16.95 -2.05 9.43
C VAL A 200 17.52 -1.41 10.70
N GLU A 201 17.80 -0.10 10.66
CA GLU A 201 18.31 0.66 11.80
C GLU A 201 17.32 0.66 12.98
N ALA A 202 16.02 0.81 12.71
CA ALA A 202 14.95 0.75 13.71
C ALA A 202 14.83 -0.65 14.35
N SER A 203 15.22 -1.70 13.63
CA SER A 203 15.25 -3.08 14.13
C SER A 203 16.52 -3.40 14.93
N GLY A 204 17.46 -2.46 15.04
CA GLY A 204 18.69 -2.61 15.82
C GLY A 204 19.78 -3.45 15.17
N TYR A 205 19.64 -3.79 13.89
CA TYR A 205 20.68 -4.50 13.14
C TYR A 205 21.80 -3.54 12.72
N ASP A 206 23.05 -3.96 12.93
CA ASP A 206 24.21 -3.25 12.41
C ASP A 206 24.28 -3.41 10.89
N TYR A 207 24.31 -2.29 10.17
CA TYR A 207 24.30 -2.25 8.72
C TYR A 207 25.15 -1.08 8.21
N LYS A 208 25.97 -1.35 7.19
CA LYS A 208 26.75 -0.33 6.50
C LYS A 208 25.88 0.36 5.46
N ARG A 209 25.61 1.65 5.67
CA ARG A 209 24.85 2.50 4.74
C ARG A 209 25.34 2.38 3.30
N THR A 210 24.38 2.28 2.37
CA THR A 210 24.64 2.26 0.94
C THR A 210 25.15 3.63 0.50
N PRO A 211 26.27 3.68 -0.26
CA PRO A 211 26.73 4.94 -0.84
C PRO A 211 25.67 5.55 -1.75
N ARG A 212 25.66 6.88 -1.84
CA ARG A 212 24.73 7.58 -2.74
C ARG A 212 24.99 7.19 -4.19
N ILE A 213 23.93 6.87 -4.93
CA ILE A 213 24.00 6.36 -6.31
C ILE A 213 24.12 7.52 -7.32
N LEU A 214 25.10 8.42 -7.21
CA LEU A 214 25.25 9.53 -8.17
C LEU A 214 26.72 9.97 -8.36
N ASP A 215 27.10 10.16 -9.63
CA ASP A 215 28.35 10.83 -10.04
C ASP A 215 28.20 12.35 -9.96
N ALA A 216 29.25 13.05 -9.51
CA ALA A 216 29.24 14.49 -9.26
C ALA A 216 28.89 15.35 -10.49
N ASP A 217 29.26 14.91 -11.70
CA ASP A 217 29.09 15.70 -12.93
C ASP A 217 27.64 15.77 -13.43
N ILE A 218 26.77 14.87 -12.97
CA ILE A 218 25.37 14.79 -13.41
C ILE A 218 24.43 15.58 -12.46
N HIS A 219 24.95 16.04 -11.31
CA HIS A 219 24.19 16.66 -10.23
C HIS A 219 23.67 18.08 -10.48
N ALA A 220 24.16 18.78 -11.51
CA ALA A 220 23.84 20.20 -11.74
C ALA A 220 22.40 20.43 -12.23
N GLN A 221 21.70 19.40 -12.75
CA GLN A 221 20.31 19.53 -13.17
C GLN A 221 19.35 19.35 -11.99
N THR A 222 18.31 20.19 -11.95
CA THR A 222 17.26 20.15 -10.94
C THR A 222 15.89 20.51 -11.54
N ASN A 223 14.84 19.95 -10.96
CA ASN A 223 13.43 20.26 -11.20
C ASN A 223 12.62 19.81 -9.97
N ALA A 224 11.31 20.05 -9.98
CA ALA A 224 10.44 19.70 -8.85
C ALA A 224 10.47 18.20 -8.49
N LEU A 225 10.55 17.30 -9.49
CA LEU A 225 10.61 15.86 -9.25
C LEU A 225 11.90 15.43 -8.54
N ILE A 226 13.03 16.00 -8.95
CA ILE A 226 14.35 15.73 -8.36
C ILE A 226 14.39 16.26 -6.92
N GLU A 227 13.96 17.49 -6.69
CA GLU A 227 13.92 18.08 -5.35
C GLU A 227 12.94 17.36 -4.42
N TYR A 228 11.80 16.90 -4.95
CA TYR A 228 10.88 16.04 -4.22
C TYR A 228 11.60 14.79 -3.69
N PHE A 229 12.29 14.03 -4.54
CA PHE A 229 12.96 12.80 -4.10
C PHE A 229 14.12 13.05 -3.14
N ARG A 230 14.88 14.14 -3.31
CA ARG A 230 15.92 14.56 -2.37
C ARG A 230 15.36 14.83 -0.98
N HIS A 231 14.28 15.62 -0.90
CA HIS A 231 13.64 15.94 0.37
C HIS A 231 12.92 14.75 0.99
N LYS A 232 12.31 13.89 0.17
CA LYS A 232 11.74 12.62 0.62
C LYS A 232 12.80 11.74 1.28
N ALA A 233 13.99 11.60 0.68
CA ALA A 233 15.08 10.81 1.25
C ALA A 233 15.48 11.31 2.63
N ILE A 234 15.53 12.62 2.87
CA ILE A 234 15.82 13.20 4.19
C ILE A 234 14.68 12.91 5.18
N ALA A 235 13.42 13.10 4.77
CA ALA A 235 12.25 12.90 5.63
C ALA A 235 12.17 11.48 6.21
N VAL A 236 12.51 10.47 5.40
CA VAL A 236 12.39 9.05 5.76
C VAL A 236 13.59 8.48 6.54
N GLN A 237 14.65 9.26 6.77
CA GLN A 237 15.79 8.84 7.59
C GLN A 237 15.34 8.43 9.00
N TYR A 238 15.98 7.42 9.60
CA TYR A 238 15.65 7.00 10.97
C TYR A 238 15.96 8.11 11.99
N ARG A 239 17.15 8.71 11.87
CA ARG A 239 17.67 9.77 12.74
C ARG A 239 18.15 10.94 11.87
N GLY A 240 17.80 12.15 12.28
CA GLY A 240 18.22 13.37 11.59
C GLY A 240 17.40 14.57 12.05
N GLU A 241 18.06 15.71 12.24
CA GLU A 241 17.40 17.00 12.39
C GLU A 241 16.76 17.43 11.06
N GLY A 242 15.73 18.27 11.11
CA GLY A 242 15.10 18.82 9.90
C GLY A 242 14.21 17.87 9.10
N ARG A 243 13.96 16.64 9.57
CA ARG A 243 13.07 15.67 8.88
C ARG A 243 11.67 16.20 8.59
N LEU A 244 11.07 16.89 9.57
CA LEU A 244 9.73 17.48 9.41
C LEU A 244 9.73 18.60 8.35
N GLU A 245 10.75 19.46 8.36
CA GLU A 245 10.92 20.51 7.36
C GLU A 245 11.13 19.92 5.96
N ALA A 246 11.95 18.87 5.85
CA ALA A 246 12.16 18.16 4.59
C ALA A 246 10.87 17.51 4.08
N ALA A 247 10.05 16.94 4.96
CA ALA A 247 8.76 16.37 4.57
C ALA A 247 7.78 17.43 4.07
N GLN A 248 7.75 18.62 4.70
CA GLN A 248 6.97 19.75 4.18
C GLN A 248 7.47 20.17 2.79
N LYS A 249 8.78 20.36 2.62
CA LYS A 249 9.36 20.70 1.30
C LYS A 249 9.05 19.64 0.24
N ALA A 250 9.07 18.36 0.61
CA ALA A 250 8.66 17.28 -0.29
C ALA A 250 7.19 17.43 -0.73
N VAL A 251 6.28 17.80 0.19
CA VAL A 251 4.89 18.13 -0.18
C VAL A 251 4.83 19.34 -1.11
N ASP A 252 5.59 20.40 -0.83
CA ASP A 252 5.60 21.61 -1.66
C ASP A 252 6.08 21.34 -3.09
N TYR A 253 7.11 20.51 -3.26
CA TYR A 253 7.61 20.12 -4.58
C TYR A 253 6.71 19.12 -5.29
N VAL A 254 6.17 18.12 -4.57
CA VAL A 254 5.30 17.13 -5.22
C VAL A 254 4.02 17.78 -5.76
N LEU A 255 3.53 18.84 -5.11
CA LEU A 255 2.36 19.59 -5.57
C LEU A 255 2.59 20.36 -6.88
N GLN A 256 3.85 20.65 -7.22
CA GLN A 256 4.22 21.27 -8.50
C GLN A 256 4.25 20.25 -9.66
N ILE A 257 4.30 18.95 -9.36
CA ILE A 257 4.27 17.90 -10.38
C ILE A 257 2.86 17.79 -10.98
N PRO A 258 2.68 17.81 -12.31
CA PRO A 258 1.36 17.67 -12.93
C PRO A 258 0.65 16.36 -12.57
N ASP A 259 -0.66 16.43 -12.37
CA ASP A 259 -1.51 15.26 -12.06
C ASP A 259 -1.66 14.29 -13.24
N ASP A 260 -1.31 14.70 -14.46
CA ASP A 260 -1.47 13.89 -15.68
C ASP A 260 -0.51 12.70 -15.73
N ASN A 261 0.61 12.76 -15.00
CA ASN A 261 1.52 11.64 -14.87
C ASN A 261 1.00 10.60 -13.87
N ILE A 262 0.32 9.58 -14.39
CA ILE A 262 -0.30 8.50 -13.60
C ILE A 262 0.71 7.78 -12.72
N THR A 263 1.94 7.57 -13.21
CA THR A 263 3.00 6.87 -12.47
C THR A 263 3.42 7.65 -11.22
N LEU A 264 3.38 8.98 -11.27
CA LEU A 264 3.80 9.86 -10.17
C LEU A 264 2.66 10.23 -9.21
N ARG A 265 1.39 9.96 -9.54
CA ARG A 265 0.25 10.19 -8.62
C ARG A 265 0.45 9.53 -7.25
N ARG A 266 1.07 8.35 -7.22
CA ARG A 266 1.36 7.63 -5.98
C ARG A 266 2.34 8.38 -5.07
N GLU A 267 3.27 9.13 -5.66
CA GLU A 267 4.27 9.87 -4.90
C GLU A 267 3.66 11.03 -4.11
N LYS A 268 2.57 11.65 -4.61
CA LYS A 268 1.80 12.65 -3.86
C LYS A 268 1.20 12.09 -2.58
N ILE A 269 0.60 10.90 -2.67
CA ILE A 269 0.01 10.18 -1.52
C ILE A 269 1.08 9.87 -0.48
N ILE A 270 2.24 9.37 -0.94
CA ILE A 270 3.38 9.06 -0.07
C ILE A 270 3.90 10.32 0.62
N ALA A 271 3.99 11.45 -0.08
CA ALA A 271 4.46 12.71 0.48
C ALA A 271 3.57 13.18 1.63
N PHE A 272 2.25 13.27 1.37
CA PHE A 272 1.27 13.65 2.38
C PHE A 272 1.28 12.71 3.59
N SER A 273 1.32 11.41 3.37
CA SER A 273 1.33 10.45 4.47
C SER A 273 2.63 10.49 5.29
N THR A 274 3.78 10.69 4.63
CA THR A 274 5.07 10.84 5.31
C THR A 274 5.08 12.11 6.16
N TYR A 275 4.58 13.22 5.63
CA TYR A 275 4.45 14.48 6.36
C TYR A 275 3.49 14.34 7.55
N GLY A 276 2.31 13.75 7.34
CA GLY A 276 1.34 13.49 8.41
C GLY A 276 1.91 12.60 9.52
N THR A 277 2.69 11.57 9.17
CA THR A 277 3.36 10.71 10.15
C THR A 277 4.37 11.49 10.99
N LEU A 278 5.15 12.39 10.38
CA LEU A 278 6.13 13.21 11.08
C LEU A 278 5.47 14.30 11.94
N LEU A 279 4.36 14.90 11.49
CA LEU A 279 3.56 15.80 12.32
C LEU A 279 3.07 15.09 13.58
N MET A 280 2.55 13.86 13.44
CA MET A 280 2.07 13.07 14.57
C MET A 280 3.22 12.64 15.51
N ASN A 281 4.33 12.16 14.96
CA ASN A 281 5.38 11.49 15.74
C ASN A 281 6.53 12.41 16.18
N VAL A 282 6.74 13.55 15.52
CA VAL A 282 7.79 14.51 15.89
C VAL A 282 7.17 15.76 16.52
N ALA A 283 6.26 16.45 15.81
CA ALA A 283 5.65 17.68 16.32
C ALA A 283 4.54 17.43 17.35
N SER A 284 3.98 16.21 17.39
CA SER A 284 2.76 15.89 18.14
C SER A 284 1.56 16.77 17.75
N ASP A 285 1.55 17.27 16.50
CA ASP A 285 0.43 18.00 15.92
C ASP A 285 -0.53 17.01 15.23
N HIS A 286 -1.43 16.44 16.03
CA HIS A 286 -2.36 15.41 15.56
C HIS A 286 -3.42 15.96 14.60
N LYS A 287 -3.74 17.26 14.69
CA LYS A 287 -4.72 17.90 13.81
C LYS A 287 -4.14 18.05 12.42
N ALA A 288 -2.96 18.66 12.30
CA ALA A 288 -2.29 18.79 11.02
C ALA A 288 -1.96 17.40 10.42
N ALA A 289 -1.61 16.42 11.27
CA ALA A 289 -1.41 15.04 10.82
C ALA A 289 -2.67 14.42 10.22
N ALA A 290 -3.84 14.62 10.84
CA ALA A 290 -5.11 14.14 10.32
C ALA A 290 -5.45 14.80 8.98
N GLU A 291 -5.28 16.13 8.87
CA GLU A 291 -5.51 16.89 7.65
C GLU A 291 -4.61 16.43 6.49
N ALA A 292 -3.32 16.21 6.74
CA ALA A 292 -2.39 15.72 5.74
C ALA A 292 -2.74 14.31 5.24
N ASN A 293 -3.06 13.38 6.15
CA ASN A 293 -3.47 12.02 5.74
C ASN A 293 -4.83 12.01 5.03
N LEU A 294 -5.77 12.88 5.43
CA LEU A 294 -7.05 13.04 4.73
C LEU A 294 -6.86 13.58 3.32
N ALA A 295 -5.96 14.56 3.12
CA ALA A 295 -5.62 15.07 1.80
C ALA A 295 -5.09 13.96 0.87
N ALA A 296 -4.31 13.02 1.41
CA ALA A 296 -3.86 11.84 0.67
C ALA A 296 -5.04 10.93 0.25
N ILE A 297 -5.98 10.68 1.16
CA ILE A 297 -7.19 9.86 0.91
C ILE A 297 -8.08 10.52 -0.16
N GLU A 298 -8.33 11.82 -0.05
CA GLU A 298 -9.15 12.56 -1.01
C GLU A 298 -8.47 12.63 -2.39
N PHE A 299 -7.15 12.73 -2.44
CA PHE A 299 -6.40 12.63 -3.70
C PHE A 299 -6.57 11.26 -4.36
N MET A 300 -6.56 10.17 -3.58
CA MET A 300 -6.83 8.82 -4.09
C MET A 300 -8.23 8.70 -4.69
N LYS A 301 -9.25 9.24 -4.01
CA LYS A 301 -10.64 9.25 -4.47
C LYS A 301 -10.79 10.06 -5.76
N LYS A 302 -10.22 11.27 -5.82
CA LYS A 302 -10.26 12.16 -6.99
C LYS A 302 -9.82 11.45 -8.28
N PHE A 303 -8.78 10.61 -8.19
CA PHE A 303 -8.19 9.93 -9.35
C PHE A 303 -8.60 8.47 -9.51
N ASN A 304 -9.58 7.98 -8.73
CA ASN A 304 -10.02 6.59 -8.72
C ASN A 304 -8.83 5.61 -8.69
N LEU A 305 -7.80 5.92 -7.89
CA LEU A 305 -6.63 5.06 -7.82
C LEU A 305 -7.05 3.73 -7.20
N PRO A 306 -6.57 2.60 -7.76
CA PRO A 306 -6.99 1.29 -7.31
C PRO A 306 -6.64 1.14 -5.83
N ALA A 307 -7.68 0.91 -5.00
CA ALA A 307 -7.60 0.57 -3.59
C ALA A 307 -6.86 1.60 -2.69
N ILE A 308 -7.60 2.28 -1.79
CA ILE A 308 -7.01 3.14 -0.72
C ILE A 308 -5.83 2.42 -0.04
N ASP A 309 -4.65 3.04 0.05
CA ASP A 309 -3.51 2.42 0.70
C ASP A 309 -3.79 2.31 2.21
N MET A 310 -3.84 1.07 2.71
CA MET A 310 -4.21 0.78 4.09
C MET A 310 -3.27 1.43 5.11
N LEU A 311 -2.01 1.70 4.75
CA LEU A 311 -1.09 2.41 5.64
C LEU A 311 -1.48 3.88 5.82
N VAL A 312 -1.94 4.54 4.76
CA VAL A 312 -2.43 5.94 4.82
C VAL A 312 -3.69 6.01 5.67
N LEU A 313 -4.62 5.08 5.44
CA LEU A 313 -5.84 4.97 6.23
C LEU A 313 -5.55 4.71 7.71
N PHE A 314 -4.56 3.86 8.01
CA PHE A 314 -4.12 3.57 9.37
C PHE A 314 -3.56 4.82 10.06
N ASN A 315 -2.75 5.60 9.36
CA ASN A 315 -2.18 6.85 9.88
C ASN A 315 -3.26 7.92 10.13
N TYR A 316 -4.26 8.00 9.26
CA TYR A 316 -5.43 8.86 9.46
C TYR A 316 -6.22 8.44 10.72
N CYS A 317 -6.59 7.16 10.84
CA CYS A 317 -7.29 6.64 12.01
C CYS A 317 -6.47 6.84 13.30
N SER A 318 -5.15 6.63 13.24
CA SER A 318 -4.26 6.88 14.39
C SER A 318 -4.31 8.35 14.83
N SER A 319 -4.36 9.29 13.88
CA SER A 319 -4.49 10.72 14.17
C SER A 319 -5.84 11.04 14.81
N LEU A 320 -6.96 10.50 14.29
CA LEU A 320 -8.30 10.63 14.87
C LEU A 320 -8.36 10.09 16.30
N MET A 321 -7.77 8.92 16.53
CA MET A 321 -7.71 8.30 17.86
C MET A 321 -6.96 9.20 18.86
N LYS A 322 -5.86 9.84 18.45
CA LYS A 322 -5.11 10.79 19.29
C LYS A 322 -5.86 12.10 19.53
N LEU A 323 -6.71 12.50 18.58
CA LEU A 323 -7.66 13.61 18.73
C LEU A 323 -8.89 13.25 19.57
N ARG A 324 -8.99 12.00 20.05
CA ARG A 324 -10.14 11.44 20.77
C ARG A 324 -11.44 11.41 19.93
N ASP A 325 -11.33 11.45 18.61
CA ASP A 325 -12.46 11.28 17.69
C ASP A 325 -12.68 9.79 17.37
N TYR A 326 -13.04 9.04 18.42
CA TYR A 326 -13.27 7.59 18.35
C TYR A 326 -14.43 7.19 17.42
N PRO A 327 -15.58 7.91 17.39
CA PRO A 327 -16.69 7.57 16.50
C PRO A 327 -16.28 7.64 15.01
N THR A 328 -15.58 8.70 14.60
CA THR A 328 -15.11 8.83 13.21
C THR A 328 -14.08 7.76 12.87
N ALA A 329 -13.14 7.48 13.78
CA ALA A 329 -12.16 6.41 13.57
C ALA A 329 -12.83 5.04 13.38
N LEU A 330 -13.85 4.70 14.18
CA LEU A 330 -14.62 3.46 14.01
C LEU A 330 -15.34 3.40 12.67
N HIS A 331 -16.03 4.49 12.29
CA HIS A 331 -16.76 4.54 11.03
C HIS A 331 -15.84 4.24 9.83
N VAL A 332 -14.66 4.89 9.80
CA VAL A 332 -13.66 4.70 8.73
C VAL A 332 -13.13 3.26 8.70
N ILE A 333 -12.87 2.65 9.87
CA ILE A 333 -12.41 1.26 9.93
C ILE A 333 -13.49 0.30 9.43
N GLU A 334 -14.75 0.55 9.77
CA GLU A 334 -15.89 -0.31 9.39
C GLU A 334 -16.23 -0.21 7.91
N GLU A 335 -16.16 0.99 7.33
CA GLU A 335 -16.32 1.21 5.88
C GLU A 335 -15.33 0.37 5.06
N HIS A 336 -14.15 0.08 5.61
CA HIS A 336 -13.08 -0.64 4.93
C HIS A 336 -12.75 -2.01 5.56
N TYR A 337 -13.65 -2.56 6.37
CA TYR A 337 -13.36 -3.70 7.26
C TYR A 337 -12.76 -4.92 6.54
N GLU A 338 -13.37 -5.39 5.43
CA GLU A 338 -12.88 -6.56 4.69
C GLU A 338 -11.44 -6.39 4.19
N ARG A 339 -11.08 -5.17 3.77
CA ARG A 339 -9.73 -4.89 3.27
C ARG A 339 -8.75 -4.75 4.43
N VAL A 340 -9.19 -4.13 5.52
CA VAL A 340 -8.43 -3.96 6.75
C VAL A 340 -8.02 -5.31 7.35
N VAL A 341 -8.95 -6.24 7.55
CA VAL A 341 -8.66 -7.52 8.23
C VAL A 341 -7.73 -8.42 7.42
N ASN A 342 -7.67 -8.23 6.11
CA ASN A 342 -6.86 -9.02 5.19
C ASN A 342 -5.50 -8.35 4.83
N ASP A 343 -5.21 -7.13 5.29
CA ASP A 343 -3.91 -6.49 5.04
C ASP A 343 -2.84 -7.01 6.02
N ALA A 344 -1.83 -7.69 5.46
CA ALA A 344 -0.76 -8.31 6.24
C ALA A 344 0.13 -7.32 7.02
N ARG A 345 0.17 -6.03 6.64
CA ARG A 345 1.07 -5.03 7.24
C ARG A 345 0.42 -4.31 8.42
N VAL A 346 -0.89 -4.07 8.35
CA VAL A 346 -1.59 -3.19 9.31
C VAL A 346 -2.90 -3.78 9.87
N GLY A 347 -3.36 -4.94 9.39
CA GLY A 347 -4.65 -5.50 9.78
C GLY A 347 -4.80 -5.68 11.29
N PHE A 348 -3.80 -6.26 11.95
CA PHE A 348 -3.82 -6.42 13.40
C PHE A 348 -3.83 -5.07 14.14
N ARG A 349 -3.04 -4.09 13.68
CA ARG A 349 -2.99 -2.74 14.28
C ARG A 349 -4.32 -2.02 14.15
N PHE A 350 -5.04 -2.19 13.05
CA PHE A 350 -6.40 -1.67 12.92
C PHE A 350 -7.37 -2.30 13.91
N MET A 351 -7.27 -3.62 14.15
CA MET A 351 -8.08 -4.28 15.18
C MET A 351 -7.77 -3.75 16.58
N VAL A 352 -6.50 -3.41 16.85
CA VAL A 352 -6.09 -2.71 18.09
C VAL A 352 -6.75 -1.33 18.18
N LEU A 353 -6.70 -0.50 17.11
CA LEU A 353 -7.36 0.81 17.10
C LEU A 353 -8.87 0.69 17.31
N LYS A 354 -9.53 -0.24 16.62
CA LYS A 354 -10.96 -0.50 16.76
C LYS A 354 -11.33 -0.91 18.18
N ALA A 355 -10.56 -1.81 18.80
CA ALA A 355 -10.81 -2.24 20.17
C ALA A 355 -10.65 -1.08 21.17
N PHE A 356 -9.60 -0.27 21.03
CA PHE A 356 -9.41 0.92 21.87
C PHE A 356 -10.52 1.96 21.65
N ALA A 357 -10.98 2.17 20.42
CA ALA A 357 -12.07 3.09 20.15
C ALA A 357 -13.36 2.68 20.88
N HIS A 358 -13.71 1.39 20.84
CA HIS A 358 -14.82 0.87 21.62
C HIS A 358 -14.60 1.00 23.15
N ILE A 359 -13.38 0.74 23.63
CA ILE A 359 -13.01 0.94 25.05
C ILE A 359 -13.25 2.39 25.49
N PHE A 360 -12.79 3.37 24.71
CA PHE A 360 -12.95 4.80 25.06
C PHE A 360 -14.39 5.29 24.94
N LEU A 361 -15.24 4.57 24.20
CA LEU A 361 -16.69 4.78 24.15
C LEU A 361 -17.46 3.99 25.22
N ASP A 362 -16.75 3.41 26.20
CA ASP A 362 -17.30 2.56 27.26
C ASP A 362 -18.09 1.32 26.74
N ASP A 363 -17.82 0.83 25.53
CA ASP A 363 -18.43 -0.35 24.90
C ASP A 363 -17.51 -1.58 24.92
N TRP A 364 -17.37 -2.19 26.10
CA TRP A 364 -16.52 -3.37 26.28
C TRP A 364 -17.02 -4.59 25.49
N LYS A 365 -18.32 -4.67 25.17
CA LYS A 365 -18.91 -5.81 24.46
C LYS A 365 -18.40 -5.84 23.02
N SER A 366 -18.40 -4.71 22.33
CA SER A 366 -17.86 -4.63 20.96
C SER A 366 -16.34 -4.73 20.95
N ALA A 367 -15.66 -4.15 21.95
CA ALA A 367 -14.21 -4.32 22.11
C ALA A 367 -13.82 -5.81 22.22
N SER A 368 -14.56 -6.61 23.01
CA SER A 368 -14.28 -8.04 23.18
C SER A 368 -14.44 -8.89 21.91
N LYS A 369 -15.26 -8.44 20.95
CA LYS A 369 -15.48 -9.13 19.67
C LYS A 369 -14.44 -8.76 18.62
N THR A 370 -13.64 -7.73 18.88
CA THR A 370 -12.68 -7.20 17.91
C THR A 370 -11.39 -8.01 17.89
N LEU A 371 -10.89 -8.47 19.04
CA LEU A 371 -9.65 -9.24 19.06
C LEU A 371 -9.84 -10.68 18.58
N PRO A 372 -8.85 -11.25 17.84
CA PRO A 372 -8.89 -12.66 17.46
C PRO A 372 -8.81 -13.56 18.70
N GLN A 373 -9.51 -14.70 18.67
CA GLN A 373 -9.51 -15.67 19.78
C GLN A 373 -8.11 -16.21 20.13
N GLN A 374 -7.18 -16.22 19.17
CA GLN A 374 -5.80 -16.64 19.34
C GLN A 374 -4.85 -15.45 19.14
N ILE A 375 -4.59 -14.71 20.22
CA ILE A 375 -3.72 -13.52 20.24
C ILE A 375 -2.29 -13.83 19.80
N ASN A 376 -1.82 -15.06 20.02
CA ASN A 376 -0.50 -15.54 19.59
C ASN A 376 -0.36 -15.76 18.08
N ARG A 377 -1.42 -15.54 17.28
CA ARG A 377 -1.32 -15.47 15.81
C ARG A 377 -1.03 -14.06 15.29
N ALA A 378 -1.03 -13.05 16.15
CA ALA A 378 -0.63 -11.70 15.79
C ALA A 378 0.89 -11.61 15.57
N PRO A 379 1.38 -10.61 14.80
CA PRO A 379 2.80 -10.36 14.66
C PRO A 379 3.49 -10.27 16.03
N GLU A 380 4.67 -10.90 16.15
CA GLU A 380 5.38 -11.05 17.42
C GLU A 380 5.70 -9.70 18.10
N ASN A 381 5.86 -8.64 17.32
CA ASN A 381 6.11 -7.27 17.78
C ASN A 381 4.83 -6.51 18.20
N GLU A 382 3.63 -7.06 18.06
CA GLU A 382 2.37 -6.33 18.22
C GLU A 382 1.38 -6.96 19.21
N TYR A 383 1.52 -8.25 19.53
CA TYR A 383 0.53 -8.93 20.39
C TYR A 383 0.45 -8.36 21.82
N HIS A 384 1.43 -7.58 22.28
CA HIS A 384 1.41 -6.92 23.59
C HIS A 384 0.18 -6.03 23.80
N TYR A 385 -0.28 -5.34 22.74
CA TYR A 385 -1.49 -4.50 22.79
C TYR A 385 -2.74 -5.28 23.22
N ALA A 386 -2.85 -6.54 22.79
CA ALA A 386 -4.01 -7.36 23.13
C ALA A 386 -4.09 -7.65 24.63
N TRP A 387 -2.96 -7.78 25.34
CA TRP A 387 -2.96 -7.99 26.80
C TRP A 387 -3.48 -6.77 27.56
N PHE A 388 -3.10 -5.56 27.13
CA PHE A 388 -3.69 -4.34 27.69
C PHE A 388 -5.20 -4.31 27.47
N ILE A 389 -5.64 -4.51 26.22
CA ILE A 389 -7.07 -4.52 25.86
C ILE A 389 -7.87 -5.55 26.67
N LEU A 390 -7.38 -6.79 26.78
CA LEU A 390 -8.06 -7.83 27.56
C LEU A 390 -8.19 -7.45 29.04
N SER A 391 -7.13 -6.89 29.64
CA SER A 391 -7.19 -6.44 31.03
C SER A 391 -8.20 -5.31 31.23
N ILE A 392 -8.26 -4.36 30.29
CA ILE A 392 -9.20 -3.25 30.33
C ILE A 392 -10.63 -3.77 30.25
N ILE A 393 -10.91 -4.68 29.30
CA ILE A 393 -12.23 -5.30 29.14
C ILE A 393 -12.64 -6.04 30.42
N ALA A 394 -11.72 -6.78 31.06
CA ALA A 394 -11.99 -7.47 32.32
C ALA A 394 -12.35 -6.49 33.46
N HIS A 395 -11.66 -5.35 33.54
CA HIS A 395 -12.02 -4.31 34.50
C HIS A 395 -13.38 -3.67 34.19
N MET A 396 -13.65 -3.33 32.92
CA MET A 396 -14.92 -2.71 32.48
C MET A 396 -16.15 -3.60 32.68
N ARG A 397 -15.99 -4.94 32.64
CA ARG A 397 -17.08 -5.88 32.99
C ARG A 397 -17.32 -6.03 34.50
N GLY A 398 -16.57 -5.32 35.34
CA GLY A 398 -16.65 -5.36 36.81
C GLY A 398 -15.75 -6.41 37.47
N ASP A 399 -14.85 -7.05 36.73
CA ASP A 399 -13.99 -8.13 37.23
C ASP A 399 -12.52 -7.68 37.28
N THR A 400 -12.24 -6.80 38.24
CA THR A 400 -10.91 -6.20 38.40
C THR A 400 -9.87 -7.22 38.87
N GLU A 401 -10.30 -8.30 39.54
CA GLU A 401 -9.39 -9.39 39.94
C GLU A 401 -8.84 -10.14 38.73
N ASP A 402 -9.70 -10.47 37.76
CA ASP A 402 -9.26 -11.08 36.50
C ASP A 402 -8.39 -10.09 35.69
N ALA A 403 -8.74 -8.80 35.66
CA ALA A 403 -7.90 -7.77 35.02
C ALA A 403 -6.47 -7.73 35.60
N LEU A 404 -6.36 -7.79 36.93
CA LEU A 404 -5.06 -7.87 37.62
C LEU A 404 -4.33 -9.18 37.29
N ARG A 405 -5.04 -10.31 37.23
CA ARG A 405 -4.44 -11.60 36.88
C ARG A 405 -3.84 -11.57 35.47
N GLU A 406 -4.55 -11.02 34.49
CA GLU A 406 -4.07 -10.86 33.11
C GLU A 406 -2.78 -10.03 33.05
N ILE A 407 -2.75 -8.86 33.70
CA ILE A 407 -1.55 -8.00 33.71
C ILE A 407 -0.39 -8.64 34.49
N VAL A 408 -0.65 -9.35 35.58
CA VAL A 408 0.41 -10.09 36.30
C VAL A 408 0.99 -11.21 35.45
N ASN A 409 0.16 -11.92 34.69
CA ASN A 409 0.61 -12.95 33.76
C ASN A 409 1.42 -12.34 32.62
N PHE A 410 1.01 -11.19 32.10
CA PHE A 410 1.77 -10.45 31.11
C PHE A 410 3.13 -9.99 31.68
N ALA A 411 3.16 -9.44 32.90
CA ALA A 411 4.38 -9.02 33.59
C ALA A 411 5.41 -10.15 33.75
N LYS A 412 4.96 -11.38 34.04
CA LYS A 412 5.84 -12.56 34.16
C LYS A 412 6.59 -12.86 32.87
N ARG A 413 6.08 -12.46 31.70
CA ARG A 413 6.78 -12.68 30.42
C ARG A 413 8.08 -11.89 30.35
N PHE A 414 8.11 -10.65 30.83
CA PHE A 414 9.34 -9.83 30.91
C PHE A 414 10.42 -10.43 31.82
N SER A 415 10.05 -11.27 32.80
CA SER A 415 11.00 -11.91 33.72
C SER A 415 11.65 -13.19 33.17
N ARG A 416 11.12 -13.76 32.08
CA ARG A 416 11.63 -14.99 31.45
C ARG A 416 12.68 -14.61 30.41
N ARG A 417 13.94 -14.95 30.69
CA ARG A 417 15.22 -14.51 30.07
C ARG A 417 15.44 -14.63 28.54
N ASN A 418 14.45 -14.90 27.70
CA ASN A 418 14.65 -15.04 26.24
C ASN A 418 13.66 -14.18 25.44
N LEU A 419 13.79 -12.86 25.49
CA LEU A 419 12.91 -11.98 24.72
C LEU A 419 13.71 -10.85 24.09
N GLU A 420 14.40 -11.17 22.99
CA GLU A 420 14.76 -10.18 21.95
C GLU A 420 13.51 -9.50 21.34
N ILE A 421 12.31 -10.04 21.65
CA ILE A 421 11.03 -9.74 21.00
C ILE A 421 10.15 -8.78 21.80
N LEU A 422 10.25 -8.75 23.14
CA LEU A 422 9.48 -7.79 23.95
C LEU A 422 10.30 -6.52 24.15
N GLN A 423 9.74 -5.41 23.69
CA GLN A 423 10.26 -4.07 23.88
C GLN A 423 10.45 -3.79 25.40
N PRO A 424 11.68 -3.66 25.92
CA PRO A 424 11.94 -3.50 27.36
C PRO A 424 11.19 -2.34 28.02
N HIS A 425 10.79 -1.36 27.20
CA HIS A 425 10.11 -0.14 27.60
C HIS A 425 8.62 -0.30 27.91
N GLU A 426 7.98 -1.43 27.54
CA GLU A 426 6.61 -1.75 27.92
C GLU A 426 6.46 -2.15 29.39
N HIS A 427 7.57 -2.53 30.04
CA HIS A 427 7.57 -3.02 31.42
C HIS A 427 7.00 -2.02 32.42
N GLU A 428 7.31 -0.73 32.25
CA GLU A 428 6.80 0.33 33.12
C GLU A 428 5.29 0.48 32.98
N ILE A 429 4.74 0.39 31.77
CA ILE A 429 3.29 0.49 31.55
C ILE A 429 2.57 -0.71 32.17
N VAL A 430 3.10 -1.91 32.02
CA VAL A 430 2.53 -3.11 32.66
C VAL A 430 2.53 -2.97 34.19
N ASN A 431 3.61 -2.43 34.77
CA ASN A 431 3.66 -2.15 36.20
C ASN A 431 2.67 -1.04 36.63
N ALA A 432 2.43 -0.04 35.78
CA ALA A 432 1.42 0.98 36.01
C ALA A 432 0.00 0.38 36.10
N TYR A 433 -0.37 -0.48 35.14
CA TYR A 433 -1.65 -1.22 35.16
C TYR A 433 -1.78 -2.11 36.40
N ARG A 434 -0.71 -2.84 36.75
CA ARG A 434 -0.70 -3.69 37.96
C ARG A 434 -0.98 -2.87 39.21
N ALA A 435 -0.28 -1.75 39.38
CA ALA A 435 -0.48 -0.86 40.51
C ALA A 435 -1.89 -0.25 40.49
N PHE A 436 -2.42 0.11 39.32
CA PHE A 436 -3.76 0.67 39.18
C PHE A 436 -4.83 -0.29 39.68
N TYR A 437 -4.85 -1.53 39.19
CA TYR A 437 -5.83 -2.53 39.62
C TYR A 437 -5.67 -2.91 41.10
N GLN A 438 -4.44 -2.96 41.62
CA GLN A 438 -4.21 -3.13 43.06
C GLN A 438 -4.77 -1.98 43.90
N GLY A 439 -4.71 -0.75 43.37
CA GLY A 439 -5.32 0.42 43.99
C GLY A 439 -6.85 0.33 44.04
N ILE A 440 -7.48 -0.09 42.94
CA ILE A 440 -8.94 -0.31 42.87
C ILE A 440 -9.40 -1.38 43.87
N LEU A 441 -8.66 -2.48 44.00
CA LEU A 441 -8.97 -3.59 44.91
C LEU A 441 -8.59 -3.32 46.37
N ALA A 442 -7.87 -2.22 46.66
CA ALA A 442 -7.41 -1.93 48.00
C ALA A 442 -8.53 -1.32 48.87
N ASN A 443 -8.93 -2.09 49.90
CA ASN A 443 -9.93 -1.64 50.87
C ASN A 443 -9.44 -0.52 51.81
N GLU A 444 -8.12 -0.38 52.00
CA GLU A 444 -7.54 0.62 52.89
C GLU A 444 -7.13 1.90 52.12
N PRO A 445 -7.60 3.11 52.53
CA PRO A 445 -7.30 4.36 51.82
C PRO A 445 -5.80 4.64 51.65
N LYS A 446 -4.99 4.33 52.67
CA LYS A 446 -3.53 4.52 52.60
C LYS A 446 -2.86 3.60 51.58
N LYS A 447 -3.31 2.34 51.50
CA LYS A 447 -2.80 1.37 50.49
C LYS A 447 -3.24 1.77 49.09
N ARG A 448 -4.50 2.16 48.93
CA ARG A 448 -5.05 2.67 47.66
C ARG A 448 -4.25 3.86 47.14
N ALA A 449 -4.03 4.89 47.97
CA ALA A 449 -3.23 6.05 47.61
C ALA A 449 -1.78 5.67 47.23
N LYS A 450 -1.15 4.75 47.99
CA LYS A 450 0.19 4.25 47.66
C LYS A 450 0.25 3.60 46.28
N PHE A 451 -0.74 2.78 45.94
CA PHE A 451 -0.80 2.11 44.64
C PHE A 451 -1.01 3.11 43.49
N PHE A 452 -1.94 4.05 43.63
CA PHE A 452 -2.13 5.07 42.59
C PHE A 452 -0.92 5.99 42.41
N ASN A 453 -0.23 6.37 43.48
CA ASN A 453 1.05 7.07 43.38
C ASN A 453 2.11 6.23 42.63
N SER A 454 2.11 4.90 42.82
CA SER A 454 2.97 3.99 42.07
C SER A 454 2.58 3.95 40.59
N THR A 455 1.28 3.94 40.26
CA THR A 455 0.80 4.04 38.87
C THR A 455 1.32 5.31 38.20
N ILE A 456 1.17 6.47 38.84
CA ILE A 456 1.65 7.76 38.32
C ILE A 456 3.17 7.72 38.09
N LYS A 457 3.93 7.19 39.06
CA LYS A 457 5.39 7.10 38.95
C LYS A 457 5.83 6.27 37.74
N HIS A 458 5.17 5.14 37.49
CA HIS A 458 5.47 4.28 36.34
C HIS A 458 5.10 4.96 35.01
N ILE A 459 3.95 5.65 34.95
CA ILE A 459 3.59 6.46 33.78
C ILE A 459 4.65 7.54 33.53
N GLN A 460 5.03 8.32 34.55
CA GLN A 460 6.03 9.37 34.42
C GLN A 460 7.38 8.82 33.96
N THR A 461 7.83 7.69 34.52
CA THR A 461 9.09 7.05 34.13
C THR A 461 9.06 6.62 32.65
N SER A 462 7.93 6.08 32.20
CA SER A 462 7.69 5.74 30.80
C SER A 462 7.78 6.97 29.88
N LEU A 463 7.16 8.09 30.27
CA LEU A 463 7.17 9.33 29.49
C LEU A 463 8.56 10.00 29.44
N THR A 464 9.25 10.10 30.58
CA THR A 464 10.57 10.74 30.68
C THR A 464 11.66 9.98 29.92
N SER A 465 11.50 8.67 29.75
CA SER A 465 12.42 7.86 28.94
C SER A 465 12.38 8.18 27.43
N GLY A 466 11.36 8.93 26.97
CA GLY A 466 11.14 9.23 25.55
C GLY A 466 10.66 8.05 24.72
N LEU A 467 10.45 6.88 25.35
CA LEU A 467 10.06 5.63 24.68
C LEU A 467 8.57 5.58 24.36
N HIS A 468 7.74 6.23 25.19
CA HIS A 468 6.30 6.38 24.98
C HIS A 468 5.90 7.84 25.06
N LYS A 469 4.93 8.22 24.22
CA LYS A 469 4.30 9.54 24.27
C LYS A 469 3.09 9.52 25.19
N ALA A 470 2.69 10.70 25.70
CA ALA A 470 1.48 10.86 26.50
C ALA A 470 0.21 10.45 25.76
N ASP A 471 0.26 10.43 24.42
CA ASP A 471 -0.83 10.04 23.52
C ASP A 471 -0.88 8.52 23.21
N TYR A 472 -0.07 7.71 23.89
CA TYR A 472 -0.09 6.26 23.76
C TYR A 472 -1.37 5.67 24.39
N MET A 473 -2.15 4.88 23.63
CA MET A 473 -3.52 4.47 24.03
C MET A 473 -3.61 3.80 25.42
N PRO A 474 -2.74 2.83 25.78
CA PRO A 474 -2.72 2.29 27.14
C PRO A 474 -2.46 3.33 28.25
N ILE A 475 -1.64 4.34 27.98
CA ILE A 475 -1.37 5.44 28.93
C ILE A 475 -2.60 6.36 29.00
N LEU A 476 -3.15 6.79 27.85
CA LEU A 476 -4.35 7.62 27.78
C LEU A 476 -5.52 7.03 28.58
N TRP A 477 -5.75 5.72 28.45
CA TRP A 477 -6.79 5.04 29.22
C TRP A 477 -6.54 5.12 30.72
N LEU A 478 -5.31 4.84 31.19
CA LEU A 478 -4.97 4.96 32.62
C LEU A 478 -5.16 6.39 33.13
N HIS A 479 -4.79 7.41 32.34
CA HIS A 479 -5.02 8.81 32.70
C HIS A 479 -6.52 9.09 32.91
N ASP A 480 -7.36 8.65 31.97
CA ASP A 480 -8.81 8.87 32.06
C ASP A 480 -9.41 8.12 33.26
N GLN A 481 -8.95 6.91 33.57
CA GLN A 481 -9.41 6.17 34.76
C GLN A 481 -8.94 6.81 36.07
N LEU A 482 -7.67 7.23 36.18
CA LEU A 482 -7.18 7.93 37.36
C LEU A 482 -7.96 9.24 37.60
N LYS A 483 -8.35 9.93 36.53
CA LYS A 483 -9.23 11.10 36.62
C LYS A 483 -10.62 10.74 37.13
N LYS A 484 -11.22 9.62 36.71
CA LYS A 484 -12.49 9.09 37.25
C LYS A 484 -12.38 8.81 38.76
N GLU A 485 -11.20 8.41 39.22
CA GLU A 485 -10.86 8.20 40.63
C GLU A 485 -10.55 9.49 41.41
N GLY A 486 -10.67 10.66 40.79
CA GLY A 486 -10.40 11.96 41.40
C GLY A 486 -8.91 12.30 41.54
N ILE A 487 -8.05 11.63 40.78
CA ILE A 487 -6.59 11.74 40.87
C ILE A 487 -6.09 12.56 39.70
N VAL A 488 -5.38 13.66 40.00
CA VAL A 488 -4.77 14.53 39.00
C VAL A 488 -3.34 14.06 38.76
N ILE A 489 -3.02 13.76 37.50
CA ILE A 489 -1.65 13.46 37.09
C ILE A 489 -0.98 14.80 36.76
N PRO A 490 0.19 15.12 37.37
CA PRO A 490 0.94 16.34 37.09
C PRO A 490 1.39 16.46 35.64
#